data_AF-A0A6M0F325-F1
#
_entry.id   AF-A0A6M0F325-F1
#
_cell.length_a   1.000
_cell.length_b   1.000
_cell.length_c   1.000
_cell.angle_alpha   90.00
_cell.angle_beta   90.00
_cell.angle_gamma   90.00
#
_symmetry.space_group_name_H-M   'P 1'
#
loop_
_entity.id
_entity.type
_entity.pdbx_description
1 polymer ?
#
loop_
_entity_poly.entity_id
_entity_poly.type
_entity_poly.pdbx_seq_one_letter_code
_entity_poly.pdbx_strand_id
1 'polypeptide(L)' 'MLALVVYDIADTRRRTKLSTLLEGYGRRVQESVFECFLSLEEMRRLYQRVYGYINT' A
#
# COMPACT_ATOMS: atom_id res chain seq x y z
N MET A 1 10.21 -11.29 1.59
CA MET A 1 9.10 -11.91 2.36
C MET A 1 7.80 -11.57 1.66
N LEU A 2 6.85 -12.51 1.60
CA LEU A 2 5.49 -12.17 1.14
C LEU A 2 4.81 -11.33 2.22
N ALA A 3 4.33 -10.14 1.84
CA ALA A 3 3.63 -9.21 2.70
C ALA A 3 2.25 -8.92 2.09
N LEU A 4 1.23 -8.92 2.93
CA LEU A 4 -0.15 -8.64 2.54
C LEU A 4 -0.52 -7.25 3.04
N VAL A 5 -0.80 -6.34 2.11
CA VAL A 5 -1.16 -4.95 2.43
C VAL A 5 -2.67 -4.81 2.28
N VAL A 6 -3.36 -4.64 3.40
CA VAL A 6 -4.81 -4.43 3.48
C VAL A 6 -5.08 -3.02 3.98
N TYR A 7 -6.02 -2.33 3.36
CA TYR A 7 -6.40 -0.97 3.77
C TYR A 7 -7.93 -0.80 3.77
N ASP A 8 -8.42 0.06 4.66
CA ASP A 8 -9.82 0.48 4.70
C ASP A 8 -9.86 2.01 4.58
N ILE A 9 -10.24 2.51 3.40
CA ILE A 9 -10.21 3.93 3.06
C ILE A 9 -11.50 4.28 2.31
N ALA A 10 -12.37 5.04 2.97
CA ALA A 10 -13.64 5.50 2.41
C ALA A 10 -13.47 6.56 1.31
N ASP A 11 -12.45 7.42 1.42
CA ASP A 11 -12.20 8.46 0.43
C ASP A 11 -11.58 7.87 -0.84
N THR A 12 -12.33 7.93 -1.95
CA THR A 12 -11.89 7.38 -3.25
C THR A 12 -10.58 7.98 -3.75
N ARG A 13 -10.31 9.28 -3.51
CA ARG A 13 -9.06 9.91 -3.98
C ARG A 13 -7.85 9.36 -3.23
N ARG A 14 -7.92 9.24 -1.89
CA ARG A 14 -6.86 8.65 -1.06
C ARG A 14 -6.66 7.18 -1.39
N ARG A 15 -7.75 6.43 -1.57
CA ARG A 15 -7.72 5.01 -1.96
C ARG A 15 -7.03 4.82 -3.31
N THR A 16 -7.37 5.61 -4.32
CA THR A 16 -6.73 5.52 -5.65
C THR A 16 -5.25 5.88 -5.56
N LYS A 17 -4.87 6.94 -4.83
CA LYS A 17 -3.46 7.30 -4.62
C LYS A 17 -2.67 6.15 -3.99
N LEU A 18 -3.20 5.51 -2.95
CA LEU A 18 -2.56 4.37 -2.30
C LEU A 18 -2.46 3.16 -3.24
N SER A 19 -3.52 2.85 -3.99
CA SER A 19 -3.50 1.76 -4.97
C SER A 19 -2.41 1.97 -6.02
N THR A 20 -2.31 3.17 -6.61
CA THR A 20 -1.25 3.51 -7.59
C THR A 20 0.14 3.42 -6.99
N LEU A 21 0.33 3.80 -5.72
CA LEU A 21 1.61 3.63 -5.03
C LEU A 21 1.98 2.14 -4.94
N LEU A 22 1.03 1.29 -4.52
CA LEU A 22 1.26 -0.14 -4.26
C LEU A 22 1.48 -0.98 -5.53
N GLU A 23 1.04 -0.52 -6.70
CA GLU A 23 1.36 -1.14 -8.00
C GLU A 23 2.86 -1.23 -8.29
N GLY A 24 3.66 -0.33 -7.70
CA GLY A 24 5.13 -0.40 -7.79
C GLY A 24 5.79 -1.41 -6.83
N TYR A 25 5.03 -1.99 -5.90
CA TYR A 25 5.54 -2.87 -4.84
C TYR A 25 4.99 -4.30 -4.92
N GLY A 26 3.92 -4.52 -5.69
CA GLY A 26 3.27 -5.82 -5.74
C GLY A 26 2.04 -5.85 -6.64
N ARG A 27 1.25 -6.90 -6.48
CA ARG A 27 0.07 -7.17 -7.29
C ARG A 27 -1.19 -6.92 -6.47
N ARG A 28 -2.15 -6.19 -7.06
CA ARG A 28 -3.50 -6.06 -6.51
C ARG A 28 -4.26 -7.37 -6.66
N VAL A 29 -4.78 -7.90 -5.56
CA VAL A 29 -5.52 -9.19 -5.54
C VAL A 29 -7.00 -9.02 -5.18
N GLN A 30 -7.36 -7.95 -4.46
CA GLN A 30 -8.73 -7.53 -4.22
C GLN A 30 -8.82 -6.00 -4.26
N GLU A 31 -10.04 -5.44 -4.16
CA GLU A 31 -10.23 -3.98 -4.21
C GLU A 31 -9.33 -3.24 -3.20
N SER A 32 -9.14 -3.80 -2.00
CA SER A 32 -8.36 -3.16 -0.95
C SER A 32 -7.21 -4.02 -0.42
N VAL A 33 -6.72 -4.94 -1.26
CA VAL A 33 -5.67 -5.90 -0.88
C VAL A 33 -4.61 -6.03 -1.96
N PHE A 34 -3.34 -5.93 -1.54
CA PHE A 34 -2.15 -6.15 -2.36
C PHE A 34 -1.27 -7.25 -1.76
N GLU A 35 -0.69 -8.06 -2.64
CA GLU A 35 0.41 -8.98 -2.31
C GLU A 35 1.72 -8.37 -2.79
N CYS A 36 2.65 -8.14 -1.87
CA CYS A 36 3.94 -7.51 -2.13
C CYS A 36 5.08 -8.44 -1.68
N PHE A 37 6.15 -8.52 -2.47
CA PHE A 37 7.39 -9.17 -2.04
C PHE A 37 8.35 -8.11 -1.54
N LEU A 38 8.48 -8.00 -0.22
CA LEU A 38 9.26 -6.95 0.44
C LEU A 38 10.29 -7.54 1.39
N SER A 39 11.47 -6.93 1.43
CA SER A 39 12.39 -7.02 2.55
C SER A 39 11.86 -6.21 3.75
N LEU A 40 12.43 -6.43 4.94
CA LEU A 40 12.10 -5.65 6.13
C LEU A 40 12.37 -4.15 5.93
N GLU A 41 13.40 -3.79 5.17
CA GLU A 41 13.74 -2.40 4.90
C GLU A 41 12.73 -1.75 3.94
N GLU A 42 12.36 -2.44 2.86
CA GLU A 42 11.33 -1.97 1.93
C GLU A 42 9.98 -1.81 2.62
N MET A 43 9.62 -2.74 3.51
CA MET A 43 8.40 -2.65 4.31
C MET A 43 8.40 -1.39 5.20
N ARG A 44 9.52 -1.07 5.87
CA ARG A 44 9.64 0.16 6.67
C ARG A 44 9.52 1.43 5.83
N ARG A 45 10.18 1.46 4.66
CA ARG A 45 10.10 2.61 3.73
C ARG A 45 8.68 2.80 3.18
N LEU A 46 8.01 1.69 2.82
CA LEU A 46 6.62 1.72 2.37
C LEU A 46 5.71 2.26 3.47
N TYR A 47 5.86 1.79 4.70
CA TYR A 47 5.07 2.26 5.83
C TYR A 47 5.19 3.78 6.04
N GLN A 48 6.41 4.32 6.01
CA GLN A 48 6.64 5.77 6.13
C GLN A 48 6.00 6.56 4.98
N ARG A 49 6.10 6.06 3.74
CA ARG A 49 5.44 6.68 2.59
C ARG A 49 3.92 6.72 2.80
N VAL A 50 3.31 5.57 3.11
CA VAL A 50 1.85 5.45 3.30
C VAL A 50 1.34 6.38 4.42
N TYR A 51 2.08 6.50 5.53
CA TYR A 51 1.73 7.41 6.62
C TYR A 51 1.62 8.87 6.15
N GLY A 52 2.46 9.28 5.20
CA GLY A 52 2.40 10.61 4.58
C GLY A 52 1.19 10.81 3.65
N TYR A 53 0.62 9.75 3.06
CA TYR A 53 -0.54 9.83 2.16
C TYR A 53 -1.89 9.83 2.90
N ILE A 54 -1.96 9.27 4.11
CA ILE A 54 -3.21 9.12 4.86
C ILE A 54 -3.52 10.38 5.70
N ASN A 55 -2.50 11.08 6.19
CA ASN A 55 -2.62 12.22 7.11
C ASN A 55 -2.64 13.60 6.41
N THR A 56 -2.73 13.64 5.09
CA THR A 56 -2.92 14.85 4.26
C THR A 56 -4.27 14.81 3.56
#